data_AF-A0A930H371-F1
#
_entry.id   AF-A0A930H371-F1
#
_cell.length_a   1.000
_cell.length_b   1.000
_cell.length_c   1.000
_cell.angle_alpha   90.00
_cell.angle_beta   90.00
_cell.angle_gamma   90.00
#
_symmetry.space_group_name_H-M   'P 1'
#
loop_
_entity.id
_entity.type
_entity.pdbx_description
1 polymer ?
#
loop_
_entity_poly.entity_id
_entity_poly.type
_entity_poly.pdbx_seq_one_letter_code
_entity_poly.pdbx_strand_id
1 'polypeptide(L)'
;MNEFNKYKILSAGKAFGHRAKIALLLLDSSTAYEELKEEATHTSVAGSYDCVGGFPAEIFERIIKELICRDIWYLPDNVKFWDRRFGSLFETKFFCYDNDVETWSRILNKFFVKLQWMPKREDYSSTKSFNNAWGYFAELLAVVKENNHPEFNDYYEIAIKNGMNEAVFEKKLKKLSEIKQSFIKG
;
A
#
# COMPACT_ATOMS: atom_id res chain seq x y z
N MET A 1 27.47 -19.88 -1.97
CA MET A 1 27.39 -18.93 -0.84
C MET A 1 25.93 -18.56 -0.66
N ASN A 2 25.35 -18.77 0.54
CA ASN A 2 23.94 -18.44 0.79
C ASN A 2 23.70 -16.92 0.71
N GLU A 3 22.45 -16.52 0.51
CA GLU A 3 22.09 -15.11 0.30
C GLU A 3 22.35 -14.25 1.54
N PHE A 4 22.20 -14.83 2.73
CA PHE A 4 22.52 -14.16 3.99
C PHE A 4 24.01 -13.79 4.12
N ASN A 5 24.93 -14.70 3.76
CA ASN A 5 26.37 -14.45 3.77
C ASN A 5 26.75 -13.43 2.70
N LYS A 6 26.10 -13.46 1.53
CA LYS A 6 26.24 -12.42 0.50
C LYS A 6 25.80 -11.06 1.05
N TYR A 7 24.64 -11.00 1.71
CA TYR A 7 24.15 -9.78 2.36
C TYR A 7 25.17 -9.22 3.36
N LYS A 8 25.67 -10.03 4.31
CA LYS A 8 26.62 -9.56 5.34
C LYS A 8 27.90 -8.97 4.75
N ILE A 9 28.43 -9.57 3.67
CA ILE A 9 29.62 -9.05 2.98
C ILE A 9 29.30 -7.74 2.26
N LEU A 10 28.17 -7.66 1.55
CA LEU A 10 27.80 -6.48 0.75
C LEU A 10 27.32 -5.30 1.61
N SER A 11 26.78 -5.58 2.80
CA SER A 11 26.21 -4.59 3.72
C SER A 11 27.23 -4.04 4.73
N ALA A 12 28.39 -4.67 4.88
CA ALA A 12 29.41 -4.27 5.84
C ALA A 12 29.86 -2.81 5.64
N GLY A 13 29.79 -2.02 6.72
CA GLY A 13 30.18 -0.61 6.73
C GLY A 13 29.29 0.34 5.91
N LYS A 14 28.13 -0.13 5.42
CA LYS A 14 27.19 0.68 4.65
C LYS A 14 26.19 1.40 5.57
N ALA A 15 25.77 2.60 5.15
CA ALA A 15 24.68 3.31 5.79
C ALA A 15 23.36 2.53 5.70
N PHE A 16 22.43 2.83 6.61
CA PHE A 16 21.16 2.11 6.75
C PHE A 16 20.41 1.92 5.43
N GLY A 17 20.26 2.98 4.62
CA GLY A 17 19.51 2.88 3.37
C GLY A 17 20.11 1.91 2.36
N HIS A 18 21.44 1.83 2.29
CA HIS A 18 22.12 0.83 1.44
C HIS A 18 21.97 -0.59 1.99
N ARG A 19 22.06 -0.77 3.31
CA ARG A 19 21.83 -2.08 3.92
C ARG A 19 20.38 -2.54 3.74
N ALA A 20 19.41 -1.65 3.92
CA ALA A 20 18.01 -1.90 3.67
C ALA A 20 17.75 -2.31 2.21
N LYS A 21 18.36 -1.61 1.24
CA LYS A 21 18.23 -1.96 -0.18
C LYS A 21 18.79 -3.35 -0.51
N ILE A 22 19.96 -3.68 0.02
CA ILE A 22 20.60 -4.98 -0.19
C ILE A 22 19.80 -6.10 0.50
N ALA A 23 19.32 -5.86 1.72
CA ALA A 23 18.49 -6.80 2.47
C ALA A 23 17.19 -7.11 1.72
N LEU A 24 16.49 -6.09 1.22
CA LEU A 24 15.24 -6.24 0.46
C LEU A 24 15.42 -6.97 -0.88
N LEU A 25 16.63 -6.92 -1.46
CA LEU A 25 16.94 -7.60 -2.73
C LEU A 25 17.43 -9.05 -2.56
N LEU A 26 18.04 -9.38 -1.42
CA LEU A 26 18.72 -10.68 -1.23
C LEU A 26 18.09 -11.57 -0.16
N LEU A 27 17.27 -11.02 0.75
CA LEU A 27 16.75 -11.78 1.89
C LEU A 27 15.24 -11.94 1.77
N ASP A 28 14.72 -13.02 2.34
CA ASP A 28 13.28 -13.14 2.56
C ASP A 28 12.79 -12.09 3.57
N SER A 29 11.48 -11.81 3.55
CA SER A 29 10.90 -10.72 4.34
C SER A 29 11.09 -10.88 5.85
N SER A 30 11.13 -12.11 6.37
CA SER A 30 11.31 -12.35 7.82
C SER A 30 12.75 -12.04 8.21
N THR A 31 13.72 -12.55 7.45
CA THR A 31 15.14 -12.29 7.71
C THR A 31 15.50 -10.82 7.51
N ALA A 32 14.93 -10.15 6.49
CA ALA A 32 15.14 -8.71 6.28
C ALA A 32 14.58 -7.87 7.44
N TYR A 33 13.41 -8.22 7.98
CA TYR A 33 12.85 -7.53 9.15
C TYR A 33 13.75 -7.67 10.37
N GLU A 34 14.18 -8.89 10.69
CA GLU A 34 15.03 -9.15 11.85
C GLU A 34 16.37 -8.42 11.78
N GLU A 35 16.93 -8.27 10.58
CA GLU A 35 18.19 -7.57 10.35
C GLU A 35 18.08 -6.03 10.42
N LEU A 36 16.90 -5.47 10.11
CA LEU A 36 16.72 -4.02 10.00
C LEU A 36 15.94 -3.42 11.18
N LYS A 37 15.24 -4.22 11.98
CA LYS A 37 14.27 -3.74 12.98
C LYS A 37 14.87 -2.80 14.03
N GLU A 38 16.09 -3.05 14.51
CA GLU A 38 16.70 -2.23 15.55
C GLU A 38 16.93 -0.79 15.05
N GLU A 39 17.55 -0.66 13.88
CA GLU A 39 17.80 0.64 13.26
C GLU A 39 16.52 1.31 12.78
N ALA A 40 15.54 0.53 12.32
CA ALA A 40 14.23 1.03 11.91
C ALA A 40 13.42 1.66 13.06
N THR A 41 13.74 1.34 14.31
CA THR A 41 13.07 1.94 15.49
C THR A 41 13.67 3.27 15.92
N HIS A 42 14.83 3.66 15.37
CA HIS A 42 15.45 4.93 15.71
C HIS A 42 14.67 6.10 15.11
N THR A 43 14.67 7.23 15.81
CA THR A 43 14.07 8.49 15.33
C THR A 43 14.82 9.07 14.14
N SER A 44 16.11 8.75 13.98
CA SER A 44 16.90 9.12 12.81
C SER A 44 18.13 8.22 12.71
N VAL A 45 18.57 7.93 11.49
CA VAL A 45 19.78 7.16 11.19
C VAL A 45 20.78 7.98 10.38
N ALA A 46 22.06 7.77 10.64
CA ALA A 46 23.13 8.46 9.93
C ALA A 46 23.18 8.04 8.45
N GLY A 47 23.46 9.01 7.58
CA GLY A 47 23.73 8.79 6.17
C GLY A 47 25.18 8.46 5.88
N SER A 48 25.48 8.24 4.60
CA SER A 48 26.83 8.22 4.02
C SER A 48 26.91 9.19 2.84
N TYR A 49 28.11 9.36 2.29
CA TYR A 49 28.39 10.21 1.13
C TYR A 49 27.44 9.98 -0.05
N ASP A 50 26.97 8.74 -0.22
CA ASP A 50 26.13 8.25 -1.30
C ASP A 50 24.71 7.83 -0.85
N CYS A 51 24.36 7.97 0.42
CA CYS A 51 23.05 7.58 0.95
C CYS A 51 22.58 8.54 2.05
N VAL A 52 21.57 9.36 1.74
CA VAL A 52 21.00 10.31 2.70
C VAL A 52 20.39 9.58 3.90
N GLY A 53 20.79 10.00 5.11
CA GLY A 53 20.22 9.56 6.38
C GLY A 53 18.90 10.29 6.72
N GLY A 54 18.41 10.15 7.95
CA GLY A 54 17.14 10.72 8.38
C GLY A 54 16.19 9.66 8.93
N PHE A 55 14.89 9.91 8.82
CA PHE A 55 13.88 9.00 9.36
C PHE A 55 13.90 7.65 8.60
N PRO A 56 14.06 6.51 9.29
CA PRO A 56 14.06 5.19 8.64
C PRO A 56 12.84 4.94 7.76
N ALA A 57 11.66 5.42 8.17
CA ALA A 57 10.43 5.30 7.40
C ALA A 57 10.51 6.00 6.02
N GLU A 58 11.06 7.22 5.96
CA GLU A 58 11.23 7.97 4.72
C GLU A 58 12.29 7.33 3.81
N ILE A 59 13.35 6.78 4.41
CA ILE A 59 14.40 6.05 3.71
C ILE A 59 13.82 4.78 3.07
N PHE A 60 13.03 4.00 3.81
CA PHE A 60 12.33 2.85 3.27
C PHE A 60 11.37 3.24 2.15
N GLU A 61 10.59 4.30 2.33
CA GLU A 61 9.69 4.78 1.29
C GLU A 61 10.44 5.11 0.00
N ARG A 62 11.61 5.78 0.09
CA ARG A 62 12.45 6.09 -1.07
C ARG A 62 13.03 4.83 -1.70
N ILE A 63 13.56 3.90 -0.91
CA ILE A 63 14.14 2.65 -1.42
C ILE A 63 13.08 1.80 -2.10
N ILE A 64 11.90 1.68 -1.48
CA ILE A 64 10.77 0.95 -2.03
C ILE A 64 10.36 1.61 -3.35
N LYS A 65 10.23 2.95 -3.43
CA LYS A 65 10.01 3.65 -4.71
C LYS A 65 11.10 3.33 -5.75
N GLU A 66 12.38 3.36 -5.38
CA GLU A 66 13.49 3.07 -6.29
C GLU A 66 13.52 1.61 -6.78
N LEU A 67 13.25 0.65 -5.91
CA LEU A 67 13.20 -0.78 -6.24
C LEU A 67 11.95 -1.11 -7.07
N ILE A 68 10.82 -0.51 -6.72
CA ILE A 68 9.55 -0.63 -7.47
C ILE A 68 9.70 -0.04 -8.87
N CYS A 69 10.30 1.14 -8.99
CA CYS A 69 10.57 1.78 -10.29
C CYS A 69 11.63 1.04 -11.13
N ARG A 70 12.41 0.11 -10.55
CA ARG A 70 13.40 -0.68 -11.28
C ARG A 70 12.88 -2.04 -11.74
N ASP A 71 12.09 -2.75 -10.94
CA ASP A 71 11.73 -4.15 -11.31
C ASP A 71 10.31 -4.63 -10.94
N ILE A 72 9.53 -4.00 -10.04
CA ILE A 72 8.25 -4.59 -9.58
C ILE A 72 7.21 -3.53 -9.21
N TRP A 73 6.04 -3.56 -9.86
CA TRP A 73 4.91 -2.64 -9.68
C TRP A 73 4.07 -2.88 -8.40
N TYR A 74 4.57 -3.66 -7.42
CA TYR A 74 3.76 -4.24 -6.34
C TYR A 74 4.44 -4.18 -4.95
N LEU A 75 3.67 -3.76 -3.92
CA LEU A 75 4.08 -3.83 -2.52
C LEU A 75 3.64 -5.16 -1.87
N PRO A 76 4.46 -5.88 -1.10
CA PRO A 76 4.06 -7.14 -0.45
C PRO A 76 2.89 -7.00 0.54
N ASP A 77 1.95 -7.95 0.50
CA ASP A 77 0.71 -7.97 1.30
C ASP A 77 0.92 -7.89 2.83
N ASN A 78 2.02 -8.48 3.32
CA ASN A 78 2.36 -8.50 4.74
C ASN A 78 2.79 -7.13 5.28
N VAL A 79 3.27 -6.22 4.43
CA VAL A 79 3.63 -4.84 4.80
C VAL A 79 2.41 -3.92 4.81
N LYS A 80 1.41 -4.21 3.95
CA LYS A 80 0.14 -3.46 3.85
C LYS A 80 -0.81 -3.64 5.04
N PHE A 81 -0.65 -4.73 5.79
CA PHE A 81 -1.58 -5.17 6.83
C PHE A 81 -1.51 -4.32 8.12
N TRP A 82 -0.41 -3.60 8.34
CA TRP A 82 -0.06 -3.08 9.67
C TRP A 82 -0.14 -1.57 9.83
N ASP A 83 -0.34 -0.79 8.77
CA ASP A 83 -0.22 0.67 8.90
C ASP A 83 -1.53 1.43 8.69
N ARG A 84 -2.11 1.89 9.81
CA ARG A 84 -3.20 2.88 9.85
C ARG A 84 -2.80 4.24 9.27
N ARG A 85 -1.52 4.47 8.96
CA ARG A 85 -0.96 5.68 8.33
C ARG A 85 -0.93 5.61 6.80
N PHE A 86 -1.33 4.50 6.16
CA PHE A 86 -1.41 4.44 4.69
C PHE A 86 -2.54 5.28 4.08
N GLY A 87 -3.33 5.98 4.89
CA GLY A 87 -4.23 7.03 4.42
C GLY A 87 -5.19 6.56 3.33
N SER A 88 -5.62 7.49 2.49
CA SER A 88 -6.38 7.15 1.28
C SER A 88 -5.47 6.40 0.29
N LEU A 89 -5.98 5.36 -0.38
CA LEU A 89 -5.23 4.70 -1.47
C LEU A 89 -4.88 5.68 -2.59
N PHE A 90 -5.65 6.75 -2.71
CA PHE A 90 -5.42 7.82 -3.68
C PHE A 90 -4.29 8.77 -3.28
N GLU A 91 -4.01 8.92 -1.98
CA GLU A 91 -2.81 9.64 -1.50
C GLU A 91 -1.55 8.82 -1.79
N THR A 92 -1.73 7.50 -1.83
CA THR A 92 -0.68 6.53 -2.07
C THR A 92 -0.58 6.20 -3.57
N LYS A 93 0.04 7.14 -4.30
CA LYS A 93 0.10 7.27 -5.79
C LYS A 93 0.34 6.00 -6.62
N PHE A 94 0.90 4.93 -6.05
CA PHE A 94 1.19 3.70 -6.79
C PHE A 94 -0.01 2.74 -6.86
N PHE A 95 -0.93 2.78 -5.90
CA PHE A 95 -2.07 1.84 -5.87
C PHE A 95 -3.08 2.04 -7.00
N CYS A 96 -3.16 3.24 -7.59
CA CYS A 96 -4.10 3.51 -8.67
C CYS A 96 -3.77 2.77 -9.97
N TYR A 97 -2.54 2.26 -10.13
CA TYR A 97 -2.07 1.58 -11.34
C TYR A 97 -1.93 0.07 -11.19
N ASP A 98 -2.09 -0.47 -9.98
CA ASP A 98 -1.98 -1.90 -9.73
C ASP A 98 -3.18 -2.63 -10.34
N ASN A 99 -2.95 -3.43 -11.38
CA ASN A 99 -3.96 -4.18 -12.10
C ASN A 99 -3.86 -5.70 -11.87
N ASP A 100 -3.13 -6.15 -10.85
CA ASP A 100 -2.98 -7.58 -10.57
C ASP A 100 -4.29 -8.20 -10.05
N VAL A 101 -4.93 -8.99 -10.90
CA VAL A 101 -6.25 -9.55 -10.64
C VAL A 101 -6.25 -10.47 -9.42
N GLU A 102 -5.23 -11.32 -9.25
CA GLU A 102 -5.20 -12.27 -8.13
C GLU A 102 -5.08 -11.55 -6.77
N THR A 103 -4.20 -10.55 -6.70
CA THR A 103 -4.05 -9.75 -5.49
C THR A 103 -5.32 -8.98 -5.16
N TRP A 104 -5.92 -8.30 -6.13
CA TRP A 104 -7.13 -7.54 -5.89
C TRP A 104 -8.28 -8.45 -5.48
N SER A 105 -8.41 -9.63 -6.07
CA SER A 105 -9.37 -10.66 -5.64
C SER A 105 -9.15 -11.04 -4.16
N ARG A 106 -7.91 -11.25 -3.73
CA ARG A 106 -7.57 -11.54 -2.31
C ARG A 106 -7.92 -10.38 -1.37
N ILE A 107 -7.60 -9.14 -1.76
CA ILE A 107 -7.89 -7.93 -0.97
C ILE A 107 -9.40 -7.76 -0.81
N LEU A 108 -10.13 -7.80 -1.92
CA LEU A 108 -11.58 -7.63 -1.93
C LEU A 108 -12.27 -8.74 -1.13
N ASN A 109 -11.91 -10.01 -1.35
CA ASN A 109 -12.44 -11.14 -0.58
C ASN A 109 -12.23 -10.95 0.93
N LYS A 110 -11.04 -10.50 1.32
CA LYS A 110 -10.74 -10.28 2.74
C LYS A 110 -11.63 -9.19 3.35
N PHE A 111 -11.77 -8.04 2.70
CA PHE A 111 -12.52 -6.91 3.25
C PHE A 111 -14.03 -7.07 3.14
N PHE A 112 -14.52 -7.55 2.00
CA PHE A 112 -15.96 -7.61 1.73
C PHE A 112 -16.60 -8.93 2.16
N VAL A 113 -15.85 -10.03 2.23
CA VAL A 113 -16.40 -11.36 2.55
C VAL A 113 -15.92 -11.89 3.90
N LYS A 114 -14.60 -11.90 4.17
CA LYS A 114 -14.06 -12.54 5.39
C LYS A 114 -14.23 -11.70 6.64
N LEU A 115 -13.86 -10.42 6.59
CA LEU A 115 -13.88 -9.55 7.77
C LEU A 115 -15.28 -9.05 8.10
N GLN A 116 -16.14 -8.89 7.07
CA GLN A 116 -17.49 -8.32 7.20
C GLN A 116 -17.54 -7.00 7.99
N TRP A 117 -16.41 -6.28 8.06
CA TRP A 117 -16.27 -5.07 8.87
C TRP A 117 -16.75 -3.85 8.07
N MET A 118 -18.02 -3.90 7.68
CA MET A 118 -18.67 -2.82 6.93
C MET A 118 -19.32 -1.82 7.88
N PRO A 119 -19.31 -0.52 7.54
CA PRO A 119 -20.02 0.49 8.30
C PRO A 119 -21.51 0.13 8.43
N LYS A 120 -22.04 0.11 9.65
CA LYS A 120 -23.48 -0.05 9.89
C LYS A 120 -24.09 1.30 10.21
N ARG A 121 -25.31 1.58 9.74
CA ARG A 121 -25.90 2.91 9.84
C ARG A 121 -26.05 3.37 11.29
N GLU A 122 -26.39 2.45 12.18
CA GLU A 122 -26.60 2.63 13.62
C GLU A 122 -25.35 3.09 14.37
N ASP A 123 -24.16 2.80 13.86
CA ASP A 123 -22.88 3.15 14.50
C ASP A 123 -22.49 4.63 14.31
N TYR A 124 -23.28 5.41 13.55
CA TYR A 124 -22.93 6.77 13.17
C TYR A 124 -24.04 7.78 13.48
N SER A 125 -23.65 8.90 14.09
CA SER A 125 -24.57 9.99 14.43
C SER A 125 -25.11 10.79 13.23
N SER A 126 -24.49 10.66 12.05
CA SER A 126 -24.89 11.43 10.86
C SER A 126 -24.69 10.65 9.55
N THR A 127 -25.47 10.98 8.53
CA THR A 127 -25.29 10.43 7.17
C THR A 127 -23.94 10.80 6.58
N LYS A 128 -23.40 11.98 6.92
CA LYS A 128 -22.07 12.42 6.47
C LYS A 128 -20.96 11.52 7.03
N SER A 129 -20.98 11.24 8.32
CA SER A 129 -19.96 10.37 8.95
C SER A 129 -20.08 8.92 8.48
N PHE A 130 -21.31 8.42 8.30
CA PHE A 130 -21.57 7.10 7.71
C PHE A 130 -21.01 7.00 6.28
N ASN A 131 -21.31 7.97 5.41
CA ASN A 131 -20.79 8.00 4.04
C ASN A 131 -19.27 8.16 3.99
N ASN A 132 -18.68 8.87 4.95
CA ASN A 132 -17.22 8.98 5.05
C ASN A 132 -16.56 7.64 5.39
N ALA A 133 -17.18 6.83 6.27
CA ALA A 133 -16.68 5.51 6.62
C ALA A 133 -16.69 4.56 5.42
N TRP A 134 -17.70 4.65 4.56
CA TRP A 134 -17.74 3.95 3.27
C TRP A 134 -16.67 4.41 2.28
N GLY A 135 -16.07 5.59 2.49
CA GLY A 135 -15.10 6.19 1.60
C GLY A 135 -13.91 5.28 1.30
N TYR A 136 -13.42 4.49 2.27
CA TYR A 136 -12.30 3.57 2.06
C TYR A 136 -12.68 2.40 1.14
N PHE A 137 -13.84 1.78 1.37
CA PHE A 137 -14.34 0.68 0.53
C PHE A 137 -14.65 1.15 -0.89
N ALA A 138 -15.20 2.36 -1.03
CA ALA A 138 -15.42 3.01 -2.32
C ALA A 138 -14.11 3.29 -3.08
N GLU A 139 -13.01 3.57 -2.38
CA GLU A 139 -11.68 3.71 -3.01
C GLU A 139 -11.17 2.39 -3.57
N LEU A 140 -11.27 1.30 -2.81
CA LEU A 140 -10.91 -0.05 -3.27
C LEU A 140 -11.68 -0.40 -4.56
N LEU A 141 -13.01 -0.21 -4.51
CA LEU A 141 -13.89 -0.49 -5.65
C LEU A 141 -13.55 0.38 -6.87
N ALA A 142 -13.17 1.65 -6.65
CA ALA A 142 -12.82 2.56 -7.75
C ALA A 142 -11.55 2.08 -8.48
N VAL A 143 -10.53 1.63 -7.75
CA VAL A 143 -9.29 1.11 -8.36
C VAL A 143 -9.58 -0.11 -9.22
N VAL A 144 -10.32 -1.07 -8.68
CA VAL A 144 -10.60 -2.32 -9.39
C VAL A 144 -11.59 -2.13 -10.55
N LYS A 145 -12.49 -1.14 -10.46
CA LYS A 145 -13.35 -0.73 -11.59
C LYS A 145 -12.53 -0.17 -12.74
N GLU A 146 -11.64 0.78 -12.45
CA GLU A 146 -10.76 1.40 -13.45
C GLU A 146 -9.84 0.37 -14.12
N ASN A 147 -9.46 -0.67 -13.40
CA ASN A 147 -8.58 -1.72 -13.90
C ASN A 147 -9.35 -2.90 -14.53
N ASN A 148 -10.66 -2.74 -14.78
CA ASN A 148 -11.53 -3.75 -15.40
C ASN A 148 -11.51 -5.12 -14.71
N HIS A 149 -11.45 -5.14 -13.38
CA HIS A 149 -11.40 -6.37 -12.60
C HIS A 149 -12.69 -7.20 -12.78
N PRO A 150 -12.61 -8.51 -13.07
CA PRO A 150 -13.78 -9.34 -13.38
C PRO A 150 -14.78 -9.45 -12.22
N GLU A 151 -14.27 -9.51 -10.99
CA GLU A 151 -15.11 -9.63 -9.78
C GLU A 151 -15.68 -8.28 -9.27
N PHE A 152 -15.46 -7.16 -9.97
CA PHE A 152 -15.90 -5.84 -9.48
C PHE A 152 -17.40 -5.82 -9.12
N ASN A 153 -18.25 -6.37 -10.00
CA ASN A 153 -19.70 -6.31 -9.82
C ASN A 153 -20.13 -7.03 -8.54
N ASP A 154 -19.51 -8.16 -8.19
CA ASP A 154 -19.85 -8.94 -7.01
C ASP A 154 -19.62 -8.13 -5.73
N TYR A 155 -18.44 -7.51 -5.61
CA TYR A 155 -18.10 -6.69 -4.43
C TYR A 155 -18.86 -5.37 -4.39
N TYR A 156 -19.13 -4.77 -5.56
CA TYR A 156 -19.96 -3.58 -5.65
C TYR A 156 -21.39 -3.86 -5.15
N GLU A 157 -22.01 -4.96 -5.58
CA GLU A 157 -23.32 -5.37 -5.10
C GLU A 157 -23.33 -5.62 -3.59
N ILE A 158 -22.31 -6.27 -3.06
CA ILE A 158 -22.17 -6.47 -1.61
C ILE A 158 -22.14 -5.11 -0.90
N ALA A 159 -21.36 -4.16 -1.39
CA ALA A 159 -21.25 -2.83 -0.78
C ALA A 159 -22.59 -2.07 -0.77
N ILE A 160 -23.31 -2.09 -1.89
CA ILE A 160 -24.64 -1.46 -2.02
C ILE A 160 -25.65 -2.12 -1.09
N LYS A 161 -25.71 -3.46 -1.06
CA LYS A 161 -26.60 -4.22 -0.16
C LYS A 161 -26.34 -3.90 1.32
N ASN A 162 -25.11 -3.54 1.68
CA ASN A 162 -24.74 -3.15 3.04
C ASN A 162 -24.87 -1.65 3.32
N GLY A 163 -25.36 -0.85 2.37
CA GLY A 163 -25.73 0.55 2.59
C GLY A 163 -24.70 1.57 2.11
N MET A 164 -23.71 1.18 1.29
CA MET A 164 -22.88 2.15 0.59
C MET A 164 -23.74 2.98 -0.38
N ASN A 165 -23.64 4.30 -0.31
CA ASN A 165 -24.30 5.18 -1.26
C ASN A 165 -23.48 5.27 -2.58
N GLU A 166 -24.13 5.10 -3.73
CA GLU A 166 -23.50 5.14 -5.05
C GLU A 166 -22.70 6.42 -5.29
N ALA A 167 -23.19 7.57 -4.82
CA ALA A 167 -22.49 8.85 -4.97
C ALA A 167 -21.13 8.88 -4.23
N VAL A 168 -20.95 8.06 -3.19
CA VAL A 168 -19.65 7.91 -2.53
C VAL A 168 -18.66 7.23 -3.47
N PHE A 169 -19.10 6.16 -4.14
CA PHE A 169 -18.30 5.44 -5.14
C PHE A 169 -17.97 6.32 -6.35
N GLU A 170 -18.98 6.97 -6.96
CA GLU A 170 -18.77 7.85 -8.12
C GLU A 170 -17.77 8.97 -7.83
N LYS A 171 -17.87 9.57 -6.65
CA LYS A 171 -16.92 10.60 -6.21
C LYS A 171 -15.49 10.07 -6.13
N LYS A 172 -15.30 8.84 -5.61
CA LYS A 172 -13.97 8.22 -5.54
C LYS A 172 -13.46 7.86 -6.93
N LEU A 173 -14.30 7.31 -7.79
CA LEU A 173 -13.96 6.98 -9.17
C LEU A 173 -13.51 8.22 -9.96
N LYS A 174 -14.25 9.33 -9.87
CA LYS A 174 -13.87 10.60 -10.48
C LYS A 174 -12.51 11.09 -9.96
N LYS A 175 -12.31 11.09 -8.64
CA LYS A 175 -11.04 11.51 -8.02
C LYS A 175 -9.87 10.65 -8.51
N LEU A 176 -10.06 9.35 -8.66
CA LEU A 176 -9.06 8.43 -9.19
C LEU A 176 -8.68 8.76 -10.64
N SER A 177 -9.67 9.00 -11.49
CA SER A 177 -9.44 9.42 -12.89
C SER A 177 -8.67 10.74 -12.97
N GLU A 178 -9.04 11.74 -12.16
CA GLU A 178 -8.31 13.03 -12.08
C GLU A 178 -6.85 12.84 -11.66
N ILE A 179 -6.61 11.96 -10.69
CA ILE A 179 -5.26 11.62 -10.22
C ILE A 179 -4.45 10.96 -11.35
N LYS A 180 -4.99 9.93 -12.02
CA LYS A 180 -4.32 9.27 -13.16
C LYS A 180 -3.97 10.28 -14.26
N GLN A 181 -4.91 11.16 -14.61
CA GLN A 181 -4.68 12.20 -15.63
C GLN A 181 -3.57 13.20 -15.23
N SER A 182 -3.43 13.51 -13.93
CA SER A 182 -2.40 14.43 -13.46
C SER A 182 -0.98 13.92 -13.70
N PHE A 183 -0.79 12.59 -13.78
CA PHE A 183 0.50 11.97 -14.07
C PHE A 183 0.83 11.86 -15.55
N ILE A 184 -0.17 11.92 -16.43
CA ILE A 184 0.06 11.90 -17.90
C ILE A 184 0.49 13.29 -18.40
N LYS A 185 0.09 14.35 -17.69
CA LYS A 185 0.34 15.75 -18.06
C LYS A 185 1.60 16.35 -17.44
N GLY A 186 2.27 15.65 -16.52
CA GLY A 186 3.51 16.08 -15.85
C GLY A 186 4.71 15.33 -16.37
#